data_AF-A0A7Y5HFF4-F1
#
_entry.id   AF-A0A7Y5HFF4-F1
#
_cell.length_a   1.000
_cell.length_b   1.000
_cell.length_c   1.000
_cell.angle_alpha   90.00
_cell.angle_beta   90.00
_cell.angle_gamma   90.00
#
_symmetry.space_group_name_H-M   'P 1'
#
loop_
_entity.id
_entity.type
_entity.pdbx_description
1 polymer ?
#
loop_
_entity_poly.entity_id
_entity_poly.type
_entity_poly.pdbx_seq_one_letter_code
_entity_poly.pdbx_strand_id
1 'polypeptide(L)'
;MQAEILADNPSSKIRILAINDAGYEAGNALAVEGRTIPLLQDTPEAAVWTSWGIEYRDVVILDGENNALGVFNLTDRNLAVRAEYDALLDFLRLKAGE
;
A
#
# COMPACT_ATOMS: atom_id res chain seq x y z
N MET A 1 -3.66 9.82 -1.02
CA MET A 1 -2.51 9.31 -1.78
C MET A 1 -2.84 8.87 -3.22
N GLN A 2 -3.56 7.77 -3.52
CA GLN A 2 -3.77 7.34 -4.93
C GLN A 2 -4.34 8.46 -5.83
N ALA A 3 -5.38 9.16 -5.36
CA ALA A 3 -5.98 10.27 -6.09
C ALA A 3 -5.01 11.45 -6.27
N GLU A 4 -4.13 11.70 -5.30
CA GLU A 4 -3.11 12.75 -5.36
C GLU A 4 -2.02 12.42 -6.38
N ILE A 5 -1.55 11.17 -6.42
CA ILE A 5 -0.61 10.71 -7.45
C ILE A 5 -1.18 10.91 -8.85
N LEU A 6 -2.47 10.60 -9.06
CA LEU A 6 -3.14 10.77 -10.35
C LEU A 6 -3.49 12.23 -10.66
N ALA A 7 -3.76 13.06 -9.66
CA ALA A 7 -3.97 14.49 -9.86
C ALA A 7 -2.68 15.17 -10.33
N ASP A 8 -1.54 14.79 -9.74
CA ASP A 8 -0.22 15.37 -10.07
C ASP A 8 0.33 14.80 -11.39
N ASN A 9 0.09 13.51 -11.67
CA ASN A 9 0.42 12.88 -12.94
C ASN A 9 -0.68 11.89 -13.37
N PRO A 10 -1.65 12.32 -14.20
CA PRO A 10 -2.74 11.47 -14.68
C PRO A 10 -2.28 10.22 -15.46
N SER A 11 -1.06 10.25 -16.02
CA SER A 11 -0.47 9.13 -16.75
C SER A 11 0.29 8.13 -15.86
N SER A 12 0.39 8.41 -14.56
CA SER A 12 1.13 7.58 -13.60
C SER A 12 0.65 6.12 -13.61
N LYS A 13 1.63 5.20 -13.59
CA LYS A 13 1.39 3.76 -13.52
C LYS A 13 1.35 3.22 -12.09
N ILE A 14 1.64 4.05 -11.09
CA ILE A 14 1.59 3.64 -9.68
C ILE A 14 0.15 3.25 -9.32
N ARG A 15 -0.01 2.07 -8.72
CA ARG A 15 -1.29 1.56 -8.19
C ARG A 15 -1.08 1.13 -6.75
N ILE A 16 -1.96 1.60 -5.88
CA ILE A 16 -2.01 1.23 -4.48
C ILE A 16 -3.15 0.23 -4.30
N LEU A 17 -2.82 -0.91 -3.69
CA LEU A 17 -3.76 -1.94 -3.27
C LEU A 17 -3.57 -2.15 -1.77
N ALA A 18 -4.66 -2.41 -1.06
CA ALA A 18 -4.60 -2.88 0.31
C ALA A 18 -4.81 -4.40 0.34
N ILE A 19 -4.15 -5.09 1.26
CA ILE A 19 -4.33 -6.53 1.48
C ILE A 19 -4.62 -6.72 2.97
N ASN A 20 -5.76 -7.31 3.30
CA ASN A 20 -6.12 -7.69 4.66
C ASN A 20 -5.75 -9.15 4.93
N ASP A 21 -5.30 -9.46 6.15
CA ASP A 21 -4.98 -10.82 6.56
C ASP A 21 -6.26 -11.67 6.78
N ALA A 22 -6.13 -12.97 6.62
CA ALA A 22 -7.19 -13.92 6.89
C ALA A 22 -7.59 -13.87 8.38
N GLY A 23 -8.89 -13.82 8.67
CA GLY A 23 -9.42 -13.68 10.03
C GLY A 23 -9.66 -12.24 10.50
N TYR A 24 -9.33 -11.23 9.68
CA TYR A 24 -9.58 -9.81 9.97
C TYR A 24 -10.71 -9.20 9.12
N GLU A 25 -11.58 -10.02 8.52
CA GLU A 25 -12.60 -9.60 7.54
C GLU A 25 -13.64 -8.66 8.13
N ALA A 26 -13.86 -8.71 9.45
CA ALA A 26 -14.87 -7.92 10.15
C ALA A 26 -14.70 -6.41 9.93
N GLY A 27 -13.47 -5.94 9.67
CA GLY A 27 -13.15 -4.54 9.38
C GLY A 27 -13.32 -4.12 7.92
N ASN A 28 -13.51 -5.05 6.98
CA ASN A 28 -13.42 -4.77 5.55
C ASN A 28 -14.44 -3.73 5.07
N ALA A 29 -15.69 -3.85 5.52
CA ALA A 29 -16.76 -2.92 5.13
C ALA A 29 -16.42 -1.47 5.50
N LEU A 30 -15.89 -1.25 6.72
CA LEU A 30 -15.45 0.06 7.18
C LEU A 30 -14.19 0.53 6.46
N ALA A 31 -13.27 -0.38 6.14
CA ALA A 31 -12.03 -0.05 5.43
C ALA A 31 -12.27 0.44 4.00
N VAL A 32 -13.33 -0.03 3.33
CA VAL A 32 -13.67 0.37 1.95
C VAL A 32 -14.67 1.51 1.85
N GLU A 33 -15.40 1.83 2.91
CA GLU A 33 -16.46 2.85 2.87
C GLU A 33 -15.91 4.23 2.47
N GLY A 34 -16.41 4.76 1.34
CA GLY A 34 -15.96 6.04 0.79
C GLY A 34 -14.50 6.07 0.33
N ARG A 35 -13.85 4.91 0.18
CA ARG A 35 -12.46 4.78 -0.27
C ARG A 35 -12.38 4.26 -1.70
N THR A 36 -11.30 4.62 -2.39
CA THR A 36 -11.05 4.23 -3.79
C THR A 36 -9.91 3.23 -3.95
N ILE A 37 -9.15 2.97 -2.89
CA ILE A 37 -8.09 1.96 -2.89
C ILE A 37 -8.79 0.59 -2.79
N PRO A 38 -8.58 -0.32 -3.75
CA PRO A 38 -9.11 -1.67 -3.66
C PRO A 38 -8.52 -2.41 -2.45
N LEU A 39 -9.37 -3.14 -1.73
CA LEU A 39 -8.99 -4.03 -0.64
C LEU A 39 -9.10 -5.48 -1.11
N LEU A 40 -7.98 -6.19 -1.10
CA LEU A 40 -7.90 -7.62 -1.28
C LEU A 40 -7.98 -8.31 0.09
N GLN A 41 -8.59 -9.49 0.12
CA GLN A 41 -8.62 -10.35 1.30
C GLN A 41 -7.67 -11.52 1.05
N ASP A 42 -6.65 -11.67 1.89
CA ASP A 42 -5.74 -12.81 1.81
C ASP A 42 -6.51 -14.10 2.12
N THR A 43 -6.11 -15.18 1.45
CA THR A 43 -6.70 -16.52 1.63
C THR A 43 -5.62 -17.52 2.01
N PRO A 44 -5.96 -18.62 2.70
CA PRO A 44 -4.98 -19.65 3.05
C PRO A 44 -4.21 -20.22 1.86
N GLU A 45 -4.81 -20.25 0.68
CA GLU A 45 -4.16 -20.73 -0.55
C GLU A 45 -3.12 -19.76 -1.09
N ALA A 46 -3.37 -18.45 -0.98
CA ALA A 46 -2.44 -17.42 -1.43
C ALA A 46 -1.35 -17.13 -0.39
N ALA A 47 -1.74 -17.07 0.90
CA ALA A 47 -0.88 -16.84 2.05
C ALA A 47 0.11 -15.67 1.83
N VAL A 48 -0.37 -14.58 1.24
CA VAL A 48 0.46 -13.45 0.82
C VAL A 48 1.19 -12.84 2.01
N TRP A 49 0.51 -12.64 3.14
CA TRP A 49 1.11 -12.06 4.35
C TRP A 49 2.32 -12.86 4.84
N THR A 50 2.18 -14.19 4.90
CA THR A 50 3.27 -15.08 5.32
C THR A 50 4.38 -15.13 4.28
N SER A 51 4.04 -15.27 3.00
CA SER A 51 5.04 -15.39 1.92
C SER A 51 5.88 -14.13 1.74
N TRP A 52 5.29 -12.95 2.01
CA TRP A 52 5.99 -11.67 1.92
C TRP A 52 6.67 -11.27 3.22
N GLY A 53 6.47 -12.03 4.30
CA GLY A 53 7.06 -11.74 5.62
C GLY A 53 6.53 -10.45 6.24
N ILE A 54 5.23 -10.17 6.08
CA ILE A 54 4.58 -8.98 6.61
C ILE A 54 4.51 -9.05 8.14
N GLU A 55 4.90 -7.98 8.83
CA GLU A 55 4.77 -7.89 10.29
C GLU A 55 3.38 -7.39 10.69
N TYR A 56 3.05 -6.14 10.37
CA TYR A 56 1.70 -5.56 10.48
C TYR A 56 1.71 -4.13 9.92
N ARG A 57 0.76 -3.81 9.03
CA ARG A 57 0.65 -2.50 8.36
C ARG A 57 1.90 -2.10 7.57
N ASP A 58 2.59 -3.08 7.01
CA ASP A 58 3.64 -2.83 6.03
C ASP A 58 3.05 -2.35 4.71
N VAL A 59 3.67 -1.31 4.15
CA VAL A 59 3.50 -0.94 2.75
C VAL A 59 4.70 -1.47 2.00
N VAL A 60 4.50 -2.50 1.19
CA VAL A 60 5.54 -3.06 0.31
C VAL A 60 5.54 -2.26 -1.00
N ILE A 61 6.69 -1.72 -1.38
CA ILE A 61 6.87 -0.96 -2.61
C ILE A 61 7.53 -1.85 -3.66
N LEU A 62 6.92 -1.92 -4.84
CA LEU A 62 7.38 -2.72 -5.97
C LEU A 62 7.73 -1.84 -7.17
N ASP A 63 8.66 -2.30 -8.01
CA ASP A 63 8.90 -1.72 -9.34
C ASP A 63 7.92 -2.26 -10.41
N GLY A 64 8.10 -1.83 -11.66
CA GLY A 64 7.27 -2.27 -12.80
C GLY A 64 7.43 -3.74 -13.18
N GLU A 65 8.46 -4.42 -12.68
CA GLU A 65 8.75 -5.84 -12.88
C GLU A 65 8.31 -6.70 -11.67
N ASN A 66 7.72 -6.07 -10.65
CA ASN A 66 7.31 -6.64 -9.36
C ASN A 66 8.47 -7.03 -8.43
N ASN A 67 9.66 -6.45 -8.58
CA ASN A 67 10.72 -6.60 -7.59
C ASN A 67 10.45 -5.69 -6.39
N ALA A 68 10.67 -6.20 -5.18
CA ALA A 68 10.54 -5.41 -3.96
C ALA A 68 11.68 -4.38 -3.83
N LEU A 69 11.30 -3.11 -3.75
CA LEU A 69 12.23 -1.98 -3.58
C LEU A 69 12.40 -1.57 -2.11
N GLY A 70 11.41 -1.90 -1.28
CA GLY A 70 11.46 -1.60 0.16
C GLY A 70 10.12 -1.79 0.84
N VAL A 71 10.15 -1.62 2.16
CA VAL A 71 8.99 -1.71 3.04
C VAL A 71 8.90 -0.44 3.88
N PHE A 72 7.68 0.08 4.04
CA PHE A 72 7.39 1.24 4.87
C PHE A 72 6.31 0.87 5.89
N ASN A 73 6.71 0.66 7.16
CA ASN A 73 5.81 0.18 8.21
C ASN A 73 5.01 1.35 8.83
N LEU A 74 3.67 1.25 8.82
CA LEU A 74 2.78 2.31 9.33
C LEU A 74 2.45 2.23 10.82
N THR A 75 2.97 1.21 11.51
CA THR A 75 2.98 1.16 12.97
C THR A 75 4.04 2.12 13.51
N ASP A 76 5.21 2.15 12.87
CA ASP A 76 6.32 3.05 13.23
C ASP A 76 6.17 4.45 12.60
N ARG A 77 5.52 4.52 11.42
CA ARG A 77 5.36 5.75 10.64
C ARG A 77 3.89 6.16 10.57
N ASN A 78 3.54 7.26 11.22
CA ASN A 78 2.19 7.79 11.25
C ASN A 78 1.92 8.73 10.08
N LEU A 79 1.08 8.29 9.13
CA LEU A 79 0.66 9.10 7.98
C LEU A 79 -0.15 10.36 8.33
N ALA A 80 -0.60 10.54 9.58
CA ALA A 80 -1.16 11.81 10.03
C ALA A 80 -0.06 12.88 10.24
N VAL A 81 1.21 12.47 10.38
CA VAL A 81 2.36 13.37 10.42
C VAL A 81 2.75 13.71 8.98
N ARG A 82 2.67 15.00 8.63
CA ARG A 82 2.90 15.47 7.26
C ARG A 82 4.24 15.00 6.68
N ALA A 83 5.31 15.06 7.45
CA ALA A 83 6.63 14.65 7.02
C ALA A 83 6.72 13.16 6.66
N GLU A 84 5.98 12.29 7.38
CA GLU A 84 5.99 10.85 7.12
C GLU A 84 5.08 10.47 5.95
N TYR A 85 3.98 11.21 5.79
CA TYR A 85 3.15 11.14 4.58
C TYR A 85 3.94 11.51 3.33
N ASP A 86 4.64 12.65 3.37
CA ASP A 86 5.46 13.13 2.25
C ASP A 86 6.60 12.15 1.95
N ALA A 87 7.24 11.57 2.98
CA ALA A 87 8.29 10.57 2.80
C ALA A 87 7.80 9.32 2.04
N LEU A 88 6.62 8.80 2.36
CA LEU A 88 6.03 7.67 1.61
C LEU A 88 5.68 8.09 0.18
N LEU A 89 5.07 9.26 0.01
CA LEU A 89 4.70 9.76 -1.32
C LEU A 89 5.91 9.97 -2.23
N ASP A 90 7.01 10.50 -1.68
CA ASP A 90 8.27 10.67 -2.40
C ASP A 90 8.88 9.33 -2.78
N PHE A 91 8.88 8.33 -1.89
CA PHE A 91 9.36 6.98 -2.22
C PHE A 91 8.57 6.39 -3.41
N LEU A 92 7.24 6.48 -3.38
CA LEU A 92 6.40 5.99 -4.48
C LEU A 92 6.70 6.69 -5.81
N ARG A 93 7.05 7.98 -5.78
CA ARG A 93 7.35 8.77 -6.98
C ARG A 93 8.74 8.53 -7.53
N LEU A 94 9.75 8.47 -6.67
CA LEU A 94 11.16 8.35 -7.07
C LEU A 94 11.40 7.08 -7.88
N LYS A 95 10.64 6.03 -7.60
CA LYS A 95 10.78 4.71 -8.18
C LYS A 95 9.83 4.39 -9.34
N ALA A 96 8.92 5.32 -9.67
CA ALA A 96 8.07 5.22 -10.85
C ALA A 96 8.70 5.84 -12.12
N GLY A 97 9.89 6.45 -11.98
CA GLY A 97 10.68 7.02 -13.07
C GLY A 97 11.93 6.21 -13.44
N GLU A 98 12.17 5.09 -12.77
CA GLU A 98 13.18 4.06 -13.11
C GLU A 98 12.53 2.96 -13.96
#